data_AF-A0A524M606-F1
#
_entry.id   AF-A0A524M606-F1
#
_cell.length_a   1.000
_cell.length_b   1.000
_cell.length_c   1.000
_cell.angle_alpha   90.00
_cell.angle_beta   90.00
_cell.angle_gamma   90.00
#
_symmetry.space_group_name_H-M   'P 1'
#
loop_
_entity.id
_entity.type
_entity.pdbx_description
1 polymer ?
#
loop_
_entity_poly.entity_id
_entity_poly.type
_entity_poly.pdbx_seq_one_letter_code
_entity_poly.pdbx_strand_id
1 'polypeptide(L)'
;MEILTVNRNRFTHLDLGALAHCASLKTLNLGDNDYQTIDLSPLTECTNLYSLVLNKTPLETIDLSPFESLMNLQGLDMSGNCFRTVDLRPLRLCNFMYEVNLEDNPLESLIVSKGFECAALKLNVDFEIEMIERDE
;
A
#
# COMPACT_ATOMS: atom_id res chain seq x y z
N MET A 1 19.23 3.80 -6.87
CA MET A 1 18.63 2.44 -6.93
C MET A 1 17.18 2.64 -7.33
N GLU A 2 16.74 2.06 -8.45
CA GLU A 2 15.36 2.26 -8.93
C GLU A 2 14.41 1.17 -8.44
N ILE A 3 14.92 -0.04 -8.24
CA ILE A 3 14.12 -1.19 -7.83
C ILE A 3 14.82 -1.83 -6.64
N LEU A 4 14.07 -2.03 -5.55
CA LEU A 4 14.49 -2.84 -4.42
C LEU A 4 13.48 -3.97 -4.23
N THR A 5 13.97 -5.18 -4.08
CA THR A 5 13.16 -6.38 -3.92
C THR A 5 13.77 -7.24 -2.83
N VAL A 6 12.99 -7.48 -1.78
CA VAL A 6 13.34 -8.30 -0.61
C VAL A 6 12.22 -9.30 -0.27
N ASN A 7 11.47 -9.69 -1.29
CA ASN A 7 10.34 -10.60 -1.17
C ASN A 7 10.76 -12.07 -1.02
N ARG A 8 9.85 -12.93 -0.59
CA ARG A 8 10.06 -14.39 -0.41
C ARG A 8 11.15 -14.71 0.59
N ASN A 9 11.15 -13.96 1.69
CA ASN A 9 12.00 -14.24 2.83
C ASN A 9 11.12 -14.62 4.01
N ARG A 10 11.73 -14.76 5.19
CA ARG A 10 11.04 -14.99 6.47
C ARG A 10 11.27 -13.83 7.41
N PHE A 11 11.34 -12.62 6.85
CA PHE A 11 11.54 -11.44 7.66
C PHE A 11 10.25 -11.16 8.43
N THR A 12 10.41 -11.01 9.74
CA THR A 12 9.33 -10.57 10.62
C THR A 12 9.38 -9.07 10.85
N HIS A 13 10.53 -8.44 10.56
CA HIS A 13 10.80 -7.02 10.69
C HIS A 13 11.78 -6.58 9.61
N LEU A 14 11.62 -5.35 9.13
CA LEU A 14 12.55 -4.70 8.21
C LEU A 14 12.61 -3.21 8.53
N ASP A 15 13.82 -2.69 8.70
CA ASP A 15 14.06 -1.25 8.86
C ASP A 15 14.23 -0.61 7.48
N LEU A 16 13.31 0.30 7.13
CA LEU A 16 13.32 1.05 5.86
C LEU A 16 14.10 2.37 5.97
N GLY A 17 14.73 2.68 7.10
CA GLY A 17 15.45 3.95 7.34
C GLY A 17 16.55 4.24 6.31
N ALA A 18 17.19 3.19 5.77
CA ALA A 18 18.17 3.34 4.69
C ALA A 18 17.56 3.87 3.37
N LEU A 19 16.23 3.80 3.21
CA LEU A 19 15.50 4.29 2.04
C LEU A 19 15.01 5.74 2.20
N ALA A 20 15.18 6.35 3.39
CA ALA A 20 14.62 7.66 3.72
C ALA A 20 14.95 8.80 2.74
N HIS A 21 16.06 8.67 2.00
CA HIS A 21 16.48 9.65 1.01
C HIS A 21 16.70 9.03 -0.37
N CYS A 22 16.14 7.84 -0.61
CA CYS A 22 16.26 7.16 -1.89
C CYS A 22 15.25 7.72 -2.91
N ALA A 23 15.38 9.00 -3.25
CA ALA A 23 14.49 9.66 -4.21
C ALA A 23 14.50 8.99 -5.60
N SER A 24 15.50 8.17 -5.92
CA SER A 24 15.53 7.39 -7.17
C SER A 24 14.65 6.13 -7.16
N LEU A 25 14.15 5.71 -6.00
CA LEU A 25 13.40 4.47 -5.84
C LEU A 25 12.05 4.59 -6.57
N LYS A 26 11.78 3.62 -7.45
CA LYS A 26 10.56 3.52 -8.26
C LYS A 26 9.73 2.30 -7.87
N THR A 27 10.38 1.21 -7.49
CA THR A 27 9.68 -0.02 -7.10
C THR A 27 10.25 -0.57 -5.82
N LEU A 28 9.36 -0.86 -4.87
CA LEU A 28 9.69 -1.54 -3.63
C LEU A 28 8.82 -2.79 -3.50
N ASN A 29 9.45 -3.96 -3.47
CA ASN A 29 8.75 -5.22 -3.26
C ASN A 29 9.20 -5.89 -1.97
N LEU A 30 8.29 -5.94 -1.01
CA LEU A 30 8.45 -6.48 0.33
C LEU A 30 7.58 -7.73 0.56
N GLY A 31 6.81 -8.16 -0.43
CA GLY A 31 5.81 -9.21 -0.28
C GLY A 31 6.38 -10.59 0.11
N ASP A 32 5.50 -11.52 0.46
CA ASP A 32 5.86 -12.91 0.78
C ASP A 32 6.94 -12.95 1.89
N ASN A 33 6.58 -12.37 3.03
CA ASN A 33 7.38 -12.28 4.25
C ASN A 33 6.45 -12.43 5.46
N ASP A 34 7.00 -12.57 6.66
CA ASP A 34 6.25 -12.83 7.90
C ASP A 34 6.02 -11.54 8.73
N TYR A 35 5.95 -10.37 8.09
CA TYR A 35 5.72 -9.10 8.77
C TYR A 35 4.35 -9.07 9.45
N GLN A 36 4.35 -8.76 10.74
CA GLN A 36 3.11 -8.49 11.50
C GLN A 36 2.76 -6.99 11.49
N THR A 37 3.80 -6.16 11.38
CA THR A 37 3.70 -4.71 11.23
C THR A 37 4.80 -4.23 10.29
N ILE A 38 4.61 -3.04 9.71
CA ILE A 38 5.62 -2.37 8.90
C ILE A 38 5.54 -0.86 9.08
N ASP A 39 6.68 -0.21 9.27
CA ASP A 39 6.79 1.24 9.34
C ASP A 39 7.16 1.80 7.96
N LEU A 40 6.21 2.51 7.34
CA LEU A 40 6.38 3.12 6.02
C LEU A 40 6.84 4.58 6.10
N SER A 41 6.99 5.16 7.30
CA SER A 41 7.40 6.57 7.48
C SER A 41 8.71 6.95 6.77
N PRO A 42 9.71 6.06 6.63
CA PRO A 42 10.91 6.39 5.86
C PRO A 42 10.62 6.62 4.36
N LEU A 43 9.52 6.12 3.81
CA LEU A 43 9.23 6.24 2.37
C LEU A 43 8.66 7.60 1.96
N THR A 44 8.39 8.51 2.91
CA THR A 44 7.78 9.84 2.67
C THR A 44 8.47 10.65 1.58
N GLU A 45 9.81 10.55 1.46
CA GLU A 45 10.61 11.30 0.47
C GLU A 45 10.89 10.51 -0.82
N CYS A 46 10.38 9.28 -0.95
CA CYS A 46 10.52 8.46 -2.14
C CYS A 46 9.54 8.92 -3.24
N THR A 47 9.58 10.19 -3.62
CA THR A 47 8.60 10.86 -4.51
C THR A 47 8.51 10.29 -5.93
N ASN A 48 9.49 9.48 -6.36
CA ASN A 48 9.45 8.75 -7.62
C ASN A 48 8.92 7.32 -7.48
N LEU A 49 8.48 6.91 -6.28
CA LEU A 49 7.91 5.59 -6.05
C LEU A 49 6.65 5.45 -6.91
N TYR A 50 6.67 4.41 -7.74
CA TYR A 50 5.64 4.11 -8.72
C TYR A 50 4.86 2.85 -8.33
N SER A 51 5.54 1.88 -7.71
CA SER A 51 4.93 0.61 -7.30
C SER A 51 5.43 0.15 -5.93
N LEU A 52 4.47 -0.21 -5.08
CA LEU A 52 4.72 -0.87 -3.80
C LEU A 52 4.00 -2.23 -3.75
N VAL A 53 4.74 -3.26 -3.36
CA VAL A 53 4.21 -4.61 -3.19
C VAL A 53 4.43 -5.06 -1.74
N LEU A 54 3.31 -5.27 -1.04
CA LEU A 54 3.16 -5.72 0.35
C LEU A 54 2.22 -6.93 0.39
N ASN A 55 2.21 -7.76 -0.65
CA ASN A 55 1.30 -8.90 -0.68
C ASN A 55 1.82 -10.05 0.17
N LYS A 56 0.92 -10.87 0.75
CA LYS A 56 1.30 -12.04 1.55
C LYS A 56 2.26 -11.71 2.69
N THR A 57 1.97 -10.62 3.38
CA THR A 57 2.63 -10.20 4.61
C THR A 57 1.54 -10.09 5.67
N PRO A 58 1.44 -10.99 6.67
CA PRO A 58 0.25 -11.13 7.53
C PRO A 58 -0.03 -9.93 8.45
N LEU A 59 -0.21 -8.74 7.86
CA LEU A 59 -0.45 -7.43 8.42
C LEU A 59 -1.94 -7.32 8.71
N GLU A 60 -2.26 -6.91 9.93
CA GLU A 60 -3.64 -6.66 10.35
C GLU A 60 -4.04 -5.19 10.10
N THR A 61 -3.06 -4.30 10.06
CA THR A 61 -3.24 -2.86 9.86
C THR A 61 -2.11 -2.28 8.99
N ILE A 62 -2.38 -1.15 8.35
CA ILE A 62 -1.40 -0.41 7.55
C ILE A 62 -1.64 1.09 7.69
N ASP A 63 -0.56 1.85 7.84
CA ASP A 63 -0.59 3.31 7.81
C ASP A 63 -0.04 3.81 6.47
N LEU A 64 -0.93 4.40 5.66
CA LEU A 64 -0.59 4.96 4.35
C LEU A 64 -0.35 6.48 4.41
N SER A 65 -0.41 7.13 5.58
CA SER A 65 -0.12 8.57 5.71
C SER A 65 1.22 9.03 5.11
N PRO A 66 2.31 8.22 5.11
CA PRO A 66 3.54 8.59 4.43
C PRO A 66 3.39 8.78 2.91
N PHE A 67 2.29 8.31 2.31
CA PHE A 67 2.07 8.34 0.87
C PHE A 67 1.24 9.53 0.39
N GLU A 68 0.84 10.43 1.30
CA GLU A 68 0.07 11.63 0.96
C GLU A 68 0.70 12.50 -0.13
N SER A 69 2.03 12.55 -0.19
CA SER A 69 2.79 13.34 -1.16
C SER A 69 3.27 12.55 -2.39
N LEU A 70 3.04 11.24 -2.46
CA LEU A 70 3.61 10.35 -3.49
C LEU A 70 2.76 10.32 -4.77
N MET A 71 2.64 11.47 -5.44
CA MET A 71 1.79 11.68 -6.61
C MET A 71 2.08 10.76 -7.81
N ASN A 72 3.26 10.12 -7.84
CA ASN A 72 3.68 9.20 -8.89
C ASN A 72 3.33 7.73 -8.62
N LEU A 73 2.76 7.41 -7.46
CA LEU A 73 2.36 6.04 -7.14
C LEU A 73 1.21 5.61 -8.05
N GLN A 74 1.37 4.47 -8.71
CA GLN A 74 0.38 3.92 -9.64
C GLN A 74 -0.07 2.50 -9.31
N GLY A 75 0.77 1.75 -8.59
CA GLY A 75 0.48 0.37 -8.22
C GLY A 75 0.71 0.12 -6.74
N LEU A 76 -0.33 -0.35 -6.06
CA LEU A 76 -0.26 -0.79 -4.67
C LEU A 76 -0.86 -2.19 -4.56
N ASP A 77 -0.01 -3.19 -4.33
CA ASP A 77 -0.44 -4.56 -4.08
C ASP A 77 -0.35 -4.88 -2.59
N MET A 78 -1.50 -5.00 -1.94
CA MET A 78 -1.69 -5.31 -0.53
C MET A 78 -2.55 -6.58 -0.38
N SER A 79 -2.53 -7.46 -1.38
CA SER A 79 -3.30 -8.70 -1.39
C SER A 79 -2.76 -9.76 -0.42
N GLY A 80 -3.61 -10.65 0.07
CA GLY A 80 -3.17 -11.77 0.90
C GLY A 80 -2.66 -11.36 2.28
N ASN A 81 -3.19 -10.28 2.84
CA ASN A 81 -2.91 -9.82 4.20
C ASN A 81 -4.13 -10.11 5.10
N CYS A 82 -4.16 -9.52 6.30
CA CYS A 82 -5.22 -9.74 7.29
C CYS A 82 -6.06 -8.46 7.52
N PHE A 83 -6.17 -7.59 6.52
CA PHE A 83 -6.86 -6.30 6.69
C PHE A 83 -8.39 -6.48 6.78
N ARG A 84 -8.99 -5.90 7.83
CA ARG A 84 -10.45 -5.75 7.96
C ARG A 84 -10.93 -4.37 7.51
N THR A 85 -10.10 -3.35 7.72
CA THR A 85 -10.36 -1.98 7.28
C THR A 85 -9.09 -1.43 6.67
N VAL A 86 -9.22 -0.75 5.52
CA VAL A 86 -8.13 0.00 4.90
C VAL A 86 -8.59 1.43 4.65
N ASP A 87 -7.72 2.40 4.94
CA ASP A 87 -7.93 3.81 4.64
C ASP A 87 -7.04 4.24 3.47
N LEU A 88 -7.66 4.49 2.32
CA LEU A 88 -6.99 4.95 1.10
C LEU A 88 -7.02 6.48 0.94
N ARG A 89 -7.60 7.24 1.89
CA ARG A 89 -7.59 8.72 1.84
C ARG A 89 -6.18 9.30 1.72
N PRO A 90 -5.12 8.72 2.33
CA PRO A 90 -3.77 9.19 2.07
C PRO A 90 -3.35 9.14 0.60
N LEU A 91 -3.95 8.29 -0.23
CA LEU A 91 -3.62 8.18 -1.65
C LEU A 91 -4.36 9.20 -2.54
N ARG A 92 -5.13 10.12 -1.96
CA ARG A 92 -5.97 11.09 -2.71
C ARG A 92 -5.23 11.95 -3.74
N LEU A 93 -3.93 12.21 -3.55
CA LEU A 93 -3.10 12.98 -4.50
C LEU A 93 -2.42 12.10 -5.56
N CYS A 94 -2.55 10.77 -5.46
CA CYS A 94 -2.03 9.80 -6.42
C CYS A 94 -2.97 9.69 -7.63
N ASN A 95 -3.10 10.78 -8.39
CA ASN A 95 -4.08 10.92 -9.49
C ASN A 95 -3.88 9.93 -10.66
N PHE A 96 -2.78 9.20 -10.67
CA PHE A 96 -2.45 8.22 -11.71
C PHE A 96 -2.49 6.78 -11.19
N MET A 97 -3.18 6.54 -10.06
CA MET A 97 -3.40 5.21 -9.53
C MET A 97 -4.09 4.31 -10.55
N TYR A 98 -3.32 3.36 -11.07
CA TYR A 98 -3.81 2.37 -12.01
C TYR A 98 -4.40 1.17 -11.27
N GLU A 99 -3.71 0.68 -10.23
CA GLU A 99 -4.10 -0.55 -9.54
C GLU A 99 -3.94 -0.42 -8.02
N VAL A 100 -5.01 -0.73 -7.28
CA VAL A 100 -4.98 -1.09 -5.87
C VAL A 100 -5.47 -2.51 -5.77
N ASN A 101 -4.63 -3.44 -5.29
CA ASN A 101 -5.03 -4.81 -5.04
C ASN A 101 -5.16 -5.06 -3.54
N LEU A 102 -6.39 -5.40 -3.11
CA LEU A 102 -6.73 -5.79 -1.75
C LEU A 102 -7.35 -7.19 -1.70
N GLU A 103 -7.25 -7.97 -2.78
CA GLU A 103 -7.73 -9.35 -2.84
C GLU A 103 -7.12 -10.20 -1.71
N ASP A 104 -7.74 -11.32 -1.38
CA ASP A 104 -7.30 -12.22 -0.31
C ASP A 104 -7.12 -11.54 1.06
N ASN A 105 -7.92 -10.51 1.36
CA ASN A 105 -8.05 -9.93 2.70
C ASN A 105 -9.47 -10.17 3.26
N PRO A 106 -9.64 -10.32 4.58
CA PRO A 106 -10.96 -10.37 5.23
C PRO A 106 -11.57 -8.96 5.36
N LEU A 107 -11.58 -8.20 4.26
CA LEU A 107 -11.96 -6.79 4.26
C LEU A 107 -13.46 -6.63 4.53
N GLU A 108 -13.79 -5.83 5.54
CA GLU A 108 -15.16 -5.46 5.93
C GLU A 108 -15.50 -4.04 5.45
N SER A 109 -14.50 -3.15 5.42
CA SER A 109 -14.71 -1.75 5.04
C SER A 109 -13.49 -1.14 4.33
N LEU A 110 -13.77 -0.20 3.43
CA LEU A 110 -12.77 0.57 2.71
C LEU A 110 -13.13 2.05 2.81
N ILE A 111 -12.21 2.84 3.37
CA ILE A 111 -12.38 4.28 3.50
C ILE A 111 -11.64 4.95 2.34
N VAL A 112 -12.32 5.81 1.60
CA VAL A 112 -11.76 6.53 0.45
C VAL A 112 -12.06 8.02 0.54
N SER A 113 -11.21 8.84 -0.08
CA SER A 113 -11.52 10.25 -0.27
C SER A 113 -12.63 10.38 -1.31
N LYS A 114 -13.49 11.39 -1.16
CA LYS A 114 -14.49 11.69 -2.17
C LYS A 114 -13.84 11.90 -3.55
N GLY A 115 -14.34 11.19 -4.56
CA GLY A 115 -13.78 11.24 -5.91
C GLY A 115 -12.45 10.49 -6.08
N PHE A 116 -12.10 9.58 -5.17
CA PHE A 116 -10.98 8.66 -5.37
C PHE A 116 -11.23 7.82 -6.64
N GLU A 117 -10.30 7.89 -7.58
CA GLU A 117 -10.34 7.13 -8.84
C GLU A 117 -9.17 6.16 -8.90
N CYS A 118 -9.47 4.90 -9.22
CA CYS A 118 -8.47 3.88 -9.51
C CYS A 118 -9.01 2.99 -10.63
N ALA A 119 -8.23 2.82 -11.71
CA ALA A 119 -8.68 2.08 -12.88
C ALA A 119 -8.95 0.59 -12.58
N ALA A 120 -8.18 0.01 -11.67
CA ALA A 120 -8.26 -1.39 -11.26
C ALA A 120 -8.20 -1.50 -9.73
N LEU A 121 -9.29 -1.15 -9.05
CA LEU A 121 -9.50 -1.48 -7.64
C LEU A 121 -9.96 -2.94 -7.53
N LYS A 122 -9.09 -3.83 -7.07
CA LYS A 122 -9.36 -5.26 -6.91
C LYS A 122 -9.70 -5.59 -5.47
N LEU A 123 -10.87 -6.18 -5.26
CA LEU A 123 -11.44 -6.56 -3.97
C LEU A 123 -11.98 -7.99 -4.05
N ASN A 124 -12.10 -8.67 -2.92
CA ASN A 124 -12.78 -9.97 -2.88
C ASN A 124 -14.26 -9.80 -3.23
N VAL A 125 -14.69 -10.41 -4.33
CA VAL A 125 -16.07 -10.33 -4.83
C VAL A 125 -17.10 -11.08 -3.96
N ASP A 126 -16.62 -11.95 -3.07
CA ASP A 126 -17.47 -12.82 -2.25
C ASP A 126 -17.94 -12.16 -0.93
N PHE A 127 -17.48 -10.94 -0.62
CA PHE A 127 -17.81 -10.24 0.62
C PHE A 127 -18.56 -8.93 0.36
N GLU A 128 -19.53 -8.61 1.24
CA GLU A 128 -20.07 -7.25 1.30
C GLU A 128 -19.03 -6.35 1.98
N ILE A 129 -18.46 -5.42 1.21
CA ILE A 129 -17.46 -4.46 1.69
C ILE A 129 -18.12 -3.10 1.80
N GLU A 130 -18.11 -2.51 3.00
CA GLU A 130 -18.64 -1.17 3.23
C GLU A 130 -17.69 -0.11 2.64
N MET A 131 -18.13 0.60 1.61
CA MET A 131 -17.40 1.74 1.04
C MET A 131 -17.76 3.03 1.78
N ILE A 132 -16.80 3.63 2.47
CA ILE A 132 -16.99 4.83 3.28
C ILE A 132 -16.28 6.00 2.60
N GLU A 133 -17.04 6.90 1.99
CA GLU A 133 -16.50 8.15 1.47
C GLU A 133 -16.44 9.21 2.59
N ARG A 134 -15.31 9.90 2.70
CA ARG A 134 -15.14 11.06 3.59
C ARG A 134 -14.57 12.24 2.81
N ASP A 135 -15.00 13.44 3.17
CA ASP A 135 -14.25 14.65 2.85
C ASP A 135 -12.94 14.63 3.67
N GLU A 136 -11.86 15.19 3.12
CA GLU A 136 -10.52 15.23 3.75
C GLU A 136 -10.55 15.74 5.20
#